data_AF-A0AAE1WZ83-F1
#
_entry.id   AF-A0AAE1WZ83-F1
#
_cell.length_a   1.000
_cell.length_b   1.000
_cell.length_c   1.000
_cell.angle_alpha   90.00
_cell.angle_beta   90.00
_cell.angle_gamma   90.00
#
_symmetry.space_group_name_H-M   'P 1'
#
loop_
_entity.id
_entity.type
_entity.pdbx_description
1 polymer ?
#
loop_
_entity_poly.entity_id
_entity_poly.type
_entity_poly.pdbx_seq_one_letter_code
_entity_poly.pdbx_strand_id
1 'polypeptide(L)'
;MRILTCLAELFTQISSQKKKTGVIAPKRFVQRLRKENDVFRGFMHQDAHEFLNFLLNHLVDILEKESHKAKNQAVANGPSNGQVNGVKQEPASFESILCIAGLYEGILTNETRCLRCETVTARDETFLDLSLDIEKQFNYQLPQEFQFYRNPER
;
A
#
# COMPACT_ATOMS: atom_id res chain seq x y z
N MET A 1 -3.68 -19.18 3.97
CA MET A 1 -3.81 -18.33 2.77
C MET A 1 -3.88 -16.87 3.22
N ARG A 2 -2.96 -16.02 2.77
CA ARG A 2 -2.85 -14.60 3.18
C ARG A 2 -3.78 -13.74 2.32
N ILE A 3 -4.15 -12.55 2.79
CA ILE A 3 -5.01 -11.63 2.03
C ILE A 3 -4.39 -11.21 0.69
N LEU A 4 -3.07 -11.05 0.63
CA LEU A 4 -2.33 -10.77 -0.60
C LEU A 4 -2.61 -11.84 -1.67
N THR A 5 -2.55 -13.12 -1.30
CA THR A 5 -2.86 -14.23 -2.23
C THR A 5 -4.33 -14.21 -2.65
N CYS A 6 -5.26 -13.93 -1.73
CA CYS A 6 -6.68 -13.81 -2.07
C CYS A 6 -6.94 -12.66 -3.06
N LEU A 7 -6.23 -11.54 -2.90
CA LEU A 7 -6.36 -10.36 -3.76
C LEU A 7 -5.77 -10.63 -5.14
N ALA A 8 -4.58 -11.23 -5.21
CA ALA A 8 -3.94 -11.64 -6.47
C ALA A 8 -4.80 -12.66 -7.25
N GLU A 9 -5.38 -13.64 -6.56
CA GLU A 9 -6.34 -14.58 -7.15
C GLU A 9 -7.57 -13.86 -7.70
N LEU A 10 -8.11 -12.88 -6.96
CA LEU A 10 -9.28 -12.12 -7.39
C LEU A 10 -8.98 -11.30 -8.66
N PHE A 11 -7.86 -10.57 -8.69
CA PHE A 11 -7.42 -9.84 -9.87
C PHE A 11 -7.17 -10.76 -11.07
N THR A 12 -6.54 -11.92 -10.85
CA THR A 12 -6.33 -12.93 -11.88
C THR A 12 -7.67 -13.46 -12.42
N GLN A 13 -8.64 -13.70 -11.55
CA GLN A 13 -9.99 -14.11 -11.96
C GLN A 13 -10.68 -13.04 -12.79
N ILE A 14 -10.50 -11.76 -12.48
CA ILE A 14 -11.07 -10.64 -13.24
C ILE A 14 -10.39 -10.49 -14.61
N SER A 15 -9.06 -10.44 -14.64
CA SER A 15 -8.29 -10.18 -15.87
C SER A 15 -8.32 -11.33 -16.88
N SER A 16 -8.50 -12.57 -16.41
CA SER A 16 -8.60 -13.76 -17.27
C SER A 16 -10.00 -14.00 -17.85
N GLN A 17 -10.99 -13.14 -17.57
CA GLN A 17 -12.33 -13.31 -18.11
C GLN A 17 -12.36 -13.18 -19.64
N LYS A 18 -13.02 -14.14 -20.30
CA LYS A 18 -13.21 -14.13 -21.76
C LYS A 18 -14.22 -13.07 -22.22
N LYS A 19 -15.17 -12.73 -21.35
CA LYS A 19 -16.22 -11.74 -21.63
C LYS A 19 -15.72 -10.36 -21.19
N LYS A 20 -16.07 -9.33 -21.96
CA LYS A 20 -15.76 -7.93 -21.62
C LYS A 20 -16.44 -7.44 -20.34
N THR A 21 -17.59 -8.02 -20.00
CA THR A 21 -18.37 -7.66 -18.81
C THR A 21 -18.91 -8.92 -18.11
N GLY A 22 -19.10 -8.81 -16.79
CA GLY A 22 -19.57 -9.89 -15.94
C GLY A 22 -19.53 -9.51 -14.47
N VAL A 23 -19.87 -10.47 -13.60
CA VAL A 23 -19.87 -10.29 -12.14
C VAL A 23 -19.08 -11.42 -11.50
N ILE A 24 -18.18 -11.07 -10.58
CA ILE A 24 -17.41 -12.02 -9.76
C ILE A 24 -17.68 -11.69 -8.29
N ALA A 25 -18.13 -12.68 -7.52
CA ALA A 25 -18.32 -12.51 -6.09
C ALA A 25 -16.99 -12.74 -5.34
N PRO A 26 -16.42 -11.74 -4.63
CA PRO A 26 -15.10 -11.83 -4.00
C PRO A 26 -15.11 -12.60 -2.67
N LYS A 27 -15.80 -13.75 -2.61
CA LYS A 27 -16.08 -14.47 -1.35
C LYS A 27 -14.82 -14.83 -0.56
N ARG A 28 -13.78 -15.33 -1.22
CA ARG A 28 -12.51 -15.71 -0.58
C ARG A 28 -11.78 -14.51 0.01
N PHE A 29 -11.71 -13.42 -0.75
CA PHE A 29 -11.09 -12.17 -0.29
C PHE A 29 -11.84 -11.60 0.91
N VAL A 30 -13.17 -11.46 0.82
CA VAL A 30 -13.99 -10.93 1.91
C VAL A 30 -13.91 -11.80 3.16
N GLN A 31 -13.95 -13.13 3.03
CA GLN A 31 -13.78 -14.03 4.16
C GLN A 31 -12.41 -13.88 4.83
N ARG A 32 -11.35 -13.59 4.05
CA ARG A 32 -10.02 -13.36 4.61
C ARG A 32 -9.90 -11.99 5.27
N LEU A 33 -10.40 -10.94 4.65
CA LEU A 33 -10.50 -9.59 5.22
C LEU A 33 -11.17 -9.61 6.60
N ARG A 34 -12.33 -10.28 6.71
CA ARG A 34 -13.06 -10.45 7.97
C ARG A 34 -12.29 -11.17 9.06
N LYS A 35 -11.36 -12.05 8.69
CA LYS A 35 -10.51 -12.77 9.65
C LYS A 35 -9.33 -11.94 10.12
N GLU A 36 -8.89 -10.98 9.32
CA GLU A 36 -7.69 -10.18 9.60
C GLU A 36 -7.99 -8.84 10.25
N ASN A 37 -9.20 -8.30 10.07
CA ASN A 37 -9.63 -7.09 10.75
C ASN A 37 -11.10 -7.19 11.21
N ASP A 38 -11.30 -6.95 12.50
CA ASP A 38 -12.55 -7.16 13.23
C ASP A 38 -13.65 -6.18 12.80
N VAL A 39 -13.27 -4.96 12.38
CA VAL A 39 -14.18 -3.93 11.87
C VAL A 39 -15.00 -4.46 10.67
N PHE A 40 -14.40 -5.31 9.84
CA PHE A 40 -15.07 -5.83 8.64
C PHE A 40 -15.91 -7.10 8.87
N ARG A 41 -15.88 -7.71 10.06
CA ARG A 41 -16.58 -8.99 10.36
C ARG A 41 -18.09 -8.91 10.19
N GLY A 42 -18.66 -7.75 10.50
CA GLY A 42 -20.09 -7.50 10.46
C GLY A 42 -20.68 -7.43 9.05
N PHE A 43 -21.98 -7.14 9.02
CA PHE A 43 -22.73 -6.87 7.79
C PHE A 43 -23.06 -5.38 7.64
N MET A 44 -22.59 -4.55 8.57
CA MET A 44 -22.77 -3.11 8.52
C MET A 44 -21.94 -2.49 7.39
N HIS A 45 -22.45 -1.42 6.79
CA HIS A 45 -21.66 -0.58 5.90
C HIS A 45 -20.41 -0.08 6.64
N GLN A 46 -19.28 -0.11 5.94
CA GLN A 46 -17.98 0.33 6.45
C GLN A 46 -17.47 1.48 5.59
N ASP A 47 -16.58 2.27 6.17
CA ASP A 47 -15.87 3.31 5.45
C ASP A 47 -14.92 2.69 4.41
N ALA A 48 -15.01 3.14 3.16
CA ALA A 48 -14.16 2.67 2.08
C ALA A 48 -12.71 3.18 2.23
N HIS A 49 -12.53 4.35 2.85
CA HIS A 49 -11.22 4.90 3.16
C HIS A 49 -10.49 4.03 4.19
N GLU A 50 -11.15 3.67 5.28
CA GLU A 50 -10.62 2.76 6.29
C GLU A 50 -10.25 1.38 5.69
N PHE A 51 -11.09 0.86 4.78
CA PHE A 51 -10.78 -0.36 4.05
C PHE A 51 -9.52 -0.25 3.20
N LEU A 52 -9.35 0.85 2.46
CA LEU A 52 -8.19 1.07 1.60
C LEU A 52 -6.91 1.20 2.44
N ASN A 53 -6.95 2.04 3.46
CA ASN A 53 -5.80 2.27 4.33
C ASN A 53 -5.36 0.97 5.02
N PHE A 54 -6.31 0.21 5.58
CA PHE A 54 -6.03 -1.11 6.12
C PHE A 54 -5.38 -2.04 5.09
N LEU A 55 -5.97 -2.13 3.89
CA LEU A 55 -5.51 -3.06 2.87
C LEU A 55 -4.10 -2.73 2.40
N LEU A 56 -3.80 -1.48 2.05
CA LEU A 56 -2.48 -1.08 1.54
C LEU A 56 -1.39 -1.31 2.57
N ASN A 57 -1.59 -0.80 3.80
CA ASN A 57 -0.63 -0.98 4.90
C ASN A 57 -0.35 -2.46 5.17
N HIS A 58 -1.41 -3.27 5.24
CA HIS A 58 -1.26 -4.69 5.54
C HIS A 58 -0.61 -5.49 4.40
N LEU A 59 -0.80 -5.08 3.13
CA LEU A 59 -0.09 -5.68 2.00
C LEU A 59 1.40 -5.35 2.02
N VAL A 60 1.77 -4.09 2.31
CA VAL A 60 3.17 -3.66 2.48
C VAL A 60 3.84 -4.50 3.56
N ASP A 61 3.21 -4.61 4.74
CA ASP A 61 3.64 -5.44 5.86
C ASP A 61 3.93 -6.89 5.48
N ILE A 62 3.03 -7.51 4.70
CA ILE A 62 3.17 -8.89 4.25
C ILE A 62 4.41 -9.03 3.35
N LEU A 63 4.56 -8.12 2.41
CA LEU A 63 5.63 -8.15 1.42
C LEU A 63 6.99 -7.91 2.07
N GLU A 64 7.09 -6.95 3.00
CA GLU A 64 8.30 -6.72 3.80
C GLU A 64 8.70 -7.96 4.59
N LYS A 65 7.74 -8.58 5.29
CA LYS A 65 7.96 -9.83 6.05
C LYS A 65 8.43 -10.98 5.15
N GLU A 66 7.99 -11.04 3.90
CA GLU A 66 8.47 -12.05 2.93
C GLU A 66 9.90 -11.77 2.45
N SER A 67 10.24 -10.51 2.13
CA SER A 67 11.58 -10.09 1.74
C SER A 67 12.62 -10.35 2.84
N HIS A 68 12.31 -10.03 4.10
CA HIS A 68 13.20 -10.30 5.23
C HIS A 68 13.44 -11.80 5.44
N LYS A 69 12.42 -12.65 5.24
CA LYS A 69 12.57 -14.11 5.35
C LYS A 69 13.47 -14.68 4.25
N ALA A 70 13.34 -14.18 3.01
CA ALA A 70 14.18 -14.60 1.90
C ALA A 70 15.66 -14.25 2.14
N LYS A 71 15.94 -13.05 2.66
CA LYS A 71 17.31 -12.61 3.02
C LYS A 71 17.91 -13.46 4.14
N ASN A 72 17.14 -13.76 5.20
CA ASN A 72 17.65 -14.54 6.33
C ASN A 72 17.94 -16.02 5.97
N GLN A 73 17.19 -16.60 5.03
CA GLN A 73 17.44 -17.99 4.56
C GLN A 73 18.68 -18.10 3.66
N ALA A 74 19.06 -17.04 2.95
CA ALA A 74 20.29 -17.02 2.15
C ALA A 74 21.57 -16.97 3.00
N VAL A 75 21.50 -16.41 4.22
CA VAL A 75 22.65 -16.27 5.13
C VAL A 75 22.86 -17.53 5.99
N ALA A 76 21.81 -18.32 6.24
CA ALA A 76 21.89 -19.54 7.05
C ALA A 76 22.48 -20.76 6.32
N ASN A 77 22.55 -20.74 4.98
CA ASN A 77 23.19 -21.79 4.18
C ASN A 77 24.62 -21.35 3.79
N GLY A 78 25.59 -21.65 4.66
CA GLY A 78 27.03 -21.46 4.39
C GLY A 78 27.53 -22.30 3.19
N PRO A 79 28.68 -21.95 2.59
CA PRO A 79 29.01 -22.34 1.22
C PRO A 79 29.52 -23.78 1.12
N SER A 80 28.82 -24.62 0.37
CA SER A 80 29.41 -25.79 -0.28
C SER A 80 29.85 -25.40 -1.70
N ASN A 81 31.17 -25.38 -1.90
CA ASN A 81 31.93 -25.11 -3.13
C ASN A 81 31.20 -25.35 -4.46
N GLY A 82 31.29 -24.37 -5.38
CA GLY A 82 31.32 -24.64 -6.82
C GLY A 82 30.54 -23.69 -7.73
N GLN A 83 31.31 -22.87 -8.45
CA GLN A 83 31.03 -22.25 -9.75
C GLN A 83 30.15 -20.99 -9.86
N VAL A 84 30.82 -19.97 -10.40
CA VAL A 84 30.40 -18.63 -10.79
C VAL A 84 29.43 -18.68 -11.97
N ASN A 85 28.23 -18.12 -11.80
CA ASN A 85 27.45 -17.45 -12.84
C ASN A 85 26.40 -16.56 -12.16
N GLY A 86 26.86 -15.42 -11.67
CA GLY A 86 26.07 -14.45 -10.93
C GLY A 86 25.15 -13.63 -11.83
N VAL A 87 24.04 -14.22 -12.27
CA VAL A 87 22.83 -13.42 -12.49
C VAL A 87 22.29 -13.13 -11.10
N LYS A 88 22.45 -11.88 -10.62
CA LYS A 88 21.65 -11.39 -9.49
C LYS A 88 20.19 -11.47 -9.92
N GLN A 89 19.52 -12.59 -9.64
CA GLN A 89 18.07 -12.60 -9.61
C GLN A 89 17.69 -11.73 -8.43
N GLU A 90 17.46 -10.45 -8.71
CA GLU A 90 16.71 -9.57 -7.82
C GLU A 90 15.45 -10.33 -7.41
N PRO A 91 15.27 -10.63 -6.12
CA PRO A 91 14.19 -11.50 -5.71
C PRO A 91 12.88 -10.78 -6.03
N ALA A 92 11.97 -11.44 -6.76
CA ALA A 92 10.67 -10.92 -7.16
C ALA A 92 9.85 -10.31 -5.98
N SER A 93 10.22 -10.61 -4.74
CA SER A 93 9.69 -10.00 -3.52
C SER A 93 10.07 -8.52 -3.34
N PHE A 94 11.26 -8.07 -3.77
CA PHE A 94 11.67 -6.67 -3.69
C PHE A 94 10.90 -5.80 -4.68
N GLU A 95 10.77 -6.26 -5.93
CA GLU A 95 9.89 -5.68 -6.95
C GLU A 95 8.44 -5.58 -6.47
N SER A 96 7.94 -6.59 -5.75
CA SER A 96 6.57 -6.59 -5.23
C SER A 96 6.34 -5.58 -4.11
N ILE A 97 7.30 -5.40 -3.19
CA ILE A 97 7.27 -4.32 -2.16
C ILE A 97 7.31 -2.95 -2.85
N LEU A 98 8.26 -2.79 -3.78
CA LEU A 98 8.47 -1.56 -4.53
C LEU A 98 7.25 -1.23 -5.40
N CYS A 99 6.44 -2.22 -5.78
CA CYS A 99 5.21 -1.99 -6.51
C CYS A 99 4.16 -1.28 -5.66
N ILE A 100 3.85 -1.73 -4.44
CA ILE A 100 2.79 -1.05 -3.66
C ILE A 100 3.31 0.26 -3.08
N ALA A 101 4.47 0.25 -2.40
CA ALA A 101 5.04 1.47 -1.84
C ALA A 101 5.41 2.45 -2.97
N GLY A 102 6.09 2.02 -4.03
CA GLY A 102 6.50 2.90 -5.12
C GLY A 102 5.35 3.45 -5.98
N LEU A 103 4.16 2.84 -5.96
CA LEU A 103 3.00 3.38 -6.69
C LEU A 103 2.15 4.35 -5.86
N TYR A 104 2.10 4.16 -4.53
CA TYR A 104 1.15 4.87 -3.66
C TYR A 104 1.82 5.77 -2.62
N GLU A 105 3.13 5.60 -2.37
CA GLU A 105 3.85 6.36 -1.35
C GLU A 105 4.12 7.80 -1.81
N GLY A 106 3.70 8.75 -0.99
CA GLY A 106 4.08 10.15 -1.07
C GLY A 106 4.74 10.63 0.22
N ILE A 107 5.26 11.87 0.20
CA ILE A 107 5.81 12.55 1.37
C ILE A 107 4.96 13.78 1.66
N LEU A 108 4.49 13.90 2.91
CA LEU A 108 3.79 15.06 3.44
C LEU A 108 4.71 15.80 4.42
N THR A 109 4.94 17.09 4.19
CA THR A 109 5.67 17.94 5.14
C THR A 109 4.66 18.67 6.03
N ASN A 110 4.58 18.25 7.29
CA ASN A 110 3.75 18.85 8.33
C ASN A 110 4.49 20.00 9.01
N GLU A 111 4.11 21.24 8.69
CA GLU A 111 4.63 22.44 9.36
C GLU A 111 3.70 22.89 10.50
N THR A 112 4.26 23.00 11.71
CA THR A 112 3.57 23.55 12.87
C THR A 112 4.26 24.84 13.31
N ARG A 113 3.51 25.94 13.35
CA ARG A 113 3.96 27.23 13.87
C ARG A 113 3.41 27.46 15.28
N CYS A 114 4.30 27.66 16.25
CA CYS A 114 3.91 28.10 17.58
C CYS A 114 3.38 29.55 17.53
N LEU A 115 2.14 29.77 17.95
CA LEU A 115 1.52 31.11 17.96
C LEU A 115 2.07 32.06 19.03
N ARG A 116 2.95 31.59 19.92
CA ARG A 116 3.52 32.41 21.00
C ARG A 116 4.94 32.88 20.73
N CYS A 117 5.81 31.98 20.27
CA CYS A 117 7.23 32.26 20.03
C CYS A 117 7.59 32.23 18.53
N GLU A 118 6.60 32.04 17.66
CA GLU A 118 6.73 32.00 16.19
C GLU A 118 7.65 30.91 15.63
N THR A 119 8.21 30.05 16.50
CA THR A 119 9.01 28.90 16.10
C THR A 119 8.20 27.99 15.18
N VAL A 120 8.78 27.66 14.03
CA VAL A 120 8.23 26.73 13.06
C VAL A 120 8.98 25.40 13.18
N THR A 121 8.25 24.31 13.31
CA THR A 121 8.79 22.96 13.19
C THR A 121 8.19 22.27 11.99
N ALA A 122 9.02 21.66 11.15
CA ALA A 122 8.59 20.84 10.03
C ALA A 122 8.91 19.36 10.31
N ARG A 123 8.04 18.46 9.85
CA ARG A 123 8.25 17.01 9.90
C ARG A 123 7.79 16.39 8.60
N ASP A 124 8.65 15.59 7.99
CA ASP A 124 8.29 14.80 6.81
C ASP A 124 7.74 13.44 7.26
N GLU A 125 6.58 13.10 6.74
CA GLU A 125 5.89 11.82 7.00
C GLU A 125 5.53 11.18 5.65
N THR A 126 5.73 9.87 5.52
CA THR A 126 5.28 9.13 4.33
C THR A 126 3.80 8.79 4.47
N PHE A 127 3.08 8.77 3.34
CA PHE A 127 1.67 8.40 3.29
C PHE A 127 1.37 7.51 2.09
N LEU A 128 0.35 6.65 2.19
CA LEU A 128 -0.19 5.84 1.06
C LEU A 128 -1.51 6.38 0.52
N ASP A 129 -2.14 7.28 1.27
CA ASP A 129 -3.34 8.01 0.89
C ASP A 129 -3.30 9.43 1.50
N LEU A 130 -3.91 10.38 0.81
CA LEU A 130 -4.02 11.77 1.27
C LEU A 130 -5.49 12.09 1.50
N SER A 131 -5.86 12.27 2.76
CA SER A 131 -7.20 12.73 3.15
C SER A 131 -7.25 14.25 3.10
N LEU A 132 -8.25 14.79 2.40
CA LEU A 132 -8.39 16.23 2.17
C LEU A 132 -9.62 16.74 2.89
N ASP A 133 -9.47 17.87 3.56
CA ASP A 133 -10.60 18.56 4.16
C ASP A 133 -11.37 19.32 3.08
N ILE A 134 -12.59 18.87 2.80
CA ILE A 134 -13.49 19.59 1.88
C ILE A 134 -14.20 20.67 2.68
N GLU A 135 -13.70 21.91 2.60
CA GLU A 135 -14.43 23.06 3.12
C GLU A 135 -15.81 23.18 2.43
N LYS A 136 -16.86 23.43 3.20
CA LYS A 136 -18.27 23.50 2.72
C LYS A 136 -18.55 24.65 1.74
N GLN A 137 -17.54 25.42 1.37
CA GLN A 137 -17.66 26.54 0.46
C GLN A 137 -17.55 26.02 -0.98
N PHE A 138 -18.69 25.73 -1.61
CA PHE A 138 -18.81 25.25 -2.99
C PHE A 138 -18.38 26.29 -4.05
N ASN A 139 -17.18 26.85 -3.95
CA ASN A 139 -16.46 27.34 -5.12
C ASN A 139 -15.56 26.20 -5.55
N TYR A 140 -15.72 25.73 -6.79
CA TYR A 140 -14.97 24.65 -7.44
C TYR A 140 -13.47 24.95 -7.61
N GLN A 141 -12.80 25.44 -6.57
CA GLN A 141 -11.35 25.61 -6.51
C GLN A 141 -10.76 24.38 -5.84
N LEU A 142 -9.68 23.86 -6.45
CA LEU A 142 -8.88 22.80 -5.83
C LEU A 142 -8.48 23.24 -4.41
N PRO A 143 -8.63 22.36 -3.39
CA PRO A 143 -8.14 22.62 -2.04
C PRO A 143 -6.70 23.16 -2.04
N GLN A 144 -6.38 24.05 -1.10
CA GLN A 144 -5.04 24.66 -1.00
C GLN A 144 -3.92 23.61 -0.91
N GLU A 145 -4.23 22.45 -0.34
CA GLU A 145 -3.36 21.27 -0.24
C GLU A 145 -2.81 20.81 -1.60
N PHE A 146 -3.58 20.95 -2.69
CA PHE A 146 -3.13 20.64 -4.04
C PHE A 146 -2.34 21.76 -4.72
N GLN A 147 -2.32 22.97 -4.17
CA GLN A 147 -1.51 24.06 -4.72
C GLN A 147 -0.01 23.82 -4.54
N PHE A 148 0.36 22.97 -3.59
CA PHE A 148 1.75 22.59 -3.30
C PHE A 148 2.14 21.22 -3.85
N TYR A 149 1.20 20.49 -4.47
CA TYR A 149 1.53 19.25 -5.16
C TYR A 149 2.49 19.53 -6.32
N ARG A 150 3.77 19.22 -6.12
CA ARG A 150 4.75 19.14 -7.21
C ARG A 150 4.83 17.70 -7.66
N ASN A 151 4.50 17.47 -8.93
CA ASN A 151 4.86 16.21 -9.56
C ASN A 151 6.40 16.13 -9.65
N PRO A 152 7.05 15.14 -9.03
CA PRO A 152 8.51 15.00 -9.08
C PRO A 152 9.06 14.71 -10.50
N GLU A 153 8.20 14.37 -11.47
CA GLU A 153 8.58 14.15 -12.87
C GLU A 153 8.47 15.40 -13.77
N ARG A 154 8.31 16.61 -13.22
CA ARG A 154 8.40 17.88 -13.97
C ARG A 154 9.25 18.95 -13.30
#